data_AF-A0A1D6MMM9-F1
#
_entry.id   AF-A0A1D6MMM9-F1
#
_cell.length_a   1.000
_cell.length_b   1.000
_cell.length_c   1.000
_cell.angle_alpha   90.00
_cell.angle_beta   90.00
_cell.angle_gamma   90.00
#
_symmetry.space_group_name_H-M   'P 1'
#
loop_
_entity.id
_entity.type
_entity.pdbx_description
1 polymer ?
#
loop_
_entity_poly.entity_id
_entity_poly.type
_entity_poly.pdbx_seq_one_letter_code
_entity_poly.pdbx_strand_id
1 'polypeptide(L)'
;MQLGYKLFHLWYLFLGEHSHMSAELDKVVSAVLENYESPYANADNDAAIEDRRIQWVDEVLKAEGHEPPAVTILTRVPSWKVIRTVHGELSLTREESTSPNFWSGICLHNLARISREATTVRRVLEVIFRYFDNNNLWSPSKGFALCVLLDMQIVMEKSGQNAHILLSMLVKHLEHKNVLKQPDMNLDIIEVTSRLAGHSKAQSSTALMASISDMVRHMGKSMQSLASDAGPGDNMVKWNSRYGKAVDECLVQLSLQVGDAGPILDTLAVVLENISSSMIVARSTIFAAYRTAQIVASLPNLSHHCRHFLRHCFTNCF
;
A
#
# COMPACT_ATOMS: atom_id res chain seq x y z
N MET A 1 -23.61 -20.17 14.13
CA MET A 1 -23.81 -21.10 13.00
C MET A 1 -24.21 -20.36 11.70
N GLN A 2 -25.21 -19.46 11.68
CA GLN A 2 -25.66 -18.80 10.43
C GLN A 2 -24.66 -17.87 9.72
N LEU A 3 -23.72 -17.21 10.42
CA LEU A 3 -22.78 -16.27 9.78
C LEU A 3 -21.65 -16.98 9.00
N GLY A 4 -21.08 -18.04 9.59
CA GLY A 4 -20.05 -18.86 8.95
C GLY A 4 -20.56 -19.58 7.70
N TYR A 5 -21.81 -20.07 7.71
CA TYR A 5 -22.44 -20.63 6.51
C TYR A 5 -22.64 -19.57 5.42
N LYS A 6 -22.98 -18.31 5.76
CA LYS A 6 -23.09 -17.22 4.77
C LYS A 6 -21.75 -16.88 4.13
N LEU A 7 -20.67 -16.76 4.91
CA LEU A 7 -19.32 -16.50 4.37
C LEU A 7 -18.83 -17.67 3.50
N PHE A 8 -19.07 -18.91 3.92
CA PHE A 8 -18.72 -20.10 3.15
C PHE A 8 -19.52 -20.21 1.84
N HIS A 9 -20.83 -19.89 1.87
CA HIS A 9 -21.69 -19.90 0.68
C HIS A 9 -21.37 -18.73 -0.28
N LEU A 10 -20.99 -17.56 0.25
CA LEU A 10 -20.47 -16.42 -0.51
C LEU A 10 -19.14 -16.76 -1.19
N TRP A 11 -18.26 -17.48 -0.49
CA TRP A 11 -16.98 -17.96 -1.03
C TRP A 11 -17.14 -19.06 -2.09
N TYR A 12 -18.09 -19.99 -1.91
CA TYR A 12 -18.43 -21.01 -2.92
C TYR A 12 -19.04 -20.39 -4.19
N LEU A 13 -19.88 -19.37 -4.06
CA LEU A 13 -20.36 -18.57 -5.21
C LEU A 13 -19.21 -17.85 -5.92
N PHE A 14 -18.26 -17.28 -5.15
CA PHE A 14 -17.14 -16.51 -5.70
C PHE A 14 -16.14 -17.38 -6.48
N LEU A 15 -15.95 -18.64 -6.07
CA LEU A 15 -15.09 -19.63 -6.73
C LEU A 15 -15.72 -20.28 -7.97
N GLY A 16 -17.05 -20.25 -8.08
CA GLY A 16 -17.79 -21.04 -9.06
C GLY A 16 -17.90 -20.43 -10.46
N GLU A 17 -18.14 -19.12 -10.59
CA GLU A 17 -18.76 -18.67 -11.86
C GLU A 17 -18.32 -17.34 -12.51
N HIS A 18 -17.54 -16.42 -11.94
CA HIS A 18 -17.58 -15.06 -12.51
C HIS A 18 -16.28 -14.24 -12.66
N SER A 19 -15.95 -14.01 -13.93
CA SER A 19 -15.25 -12.86 -14.53
C SER A 19 -16.05 -11.53 -14.49
N HIS A 20 -17.30 -11.56 -14.01
CA HIS A 20 -18.24 -10.42 -13.97
C HIS A 20 -18.99 -10.32 -12.62
N MET A 21 -18.38 -9.73 -11.58
CA MET A 21 -19.00 -9.54 -10.25
C MET A 21 -18.41 -8.31 -9.54
N SER A 22 -19.00 -7.13 -9.73
CA SER A 22 -18.58 -5.95 -8.96
C SER A 22 -19.40 -5.79 -7.67
N ALA A 23 -20.73 -5.96 -7.74
CA ALA A 23 -21.62 -5.68 -6.59
C ALA A 23 -21.57 -6.78 -5.53
N GLU A 24 -21.38 -8.03 -5.94
CA GLU A 24 -21.22 -9.18 -5.06
C GLU A 24 -19.85 -9.15 -4.36
N LEU A 25 -18.81 -8.71 -5.07
CA LEU A 25 -17.47 -8.53 -4.51
C LEU A 25 -17.47 -7.48 -3.39
N ASP A 26 -18.15 -6.34 -3.59
CA ASP A 26 -18.31 -5.29 -2.56
C ASP A 26 -18.90 -5.85 -1.26
N LYS A 27 -19.96 -6.66 -1.36
CA LYS A 27 -20.60 -7.29 -0.19
C LYS A 27 -19.71 -8.32 0.49
N VAL A 28 -18.99 -9.14 -0.30
CA VAL A 28 -18.04 -10.12 0.22
C VAL A 28 -16.92 -9.43 0.98
N VAL A 29 -16.27 -8.45 0.37
CA VAL A 29 -15.17 -7.71 1.00
C VAL A 29 -15.64 -7.01 2.26
N SER A 30 -16.81 -6.36 2.22
CA SER A 30 -17.37 -5.71 3.43
C SER A 30 -17.60 -6.71 4.55
N ALA A 31 -18.25 -7.86 4.27
CA ALA A 31 -18.48 -8.89 5.27
C ALA A 31 -17.17 -9.50 5.80
N VAL A 32 -16.15 -9.65 4.95
CA VAL A 32 -14.83 -10.11 5.36
C VAL A 32 -14.18 -9.10 6.30
N LEU A 33 -14.13 -7.82 5.92
CA LEU A 33 -13.46 -6.78 6.70
C LEU A 33 -14.20 -6.44 8.01
N GLU A 34 -15.53 -6.49 8.03
CA GLU A 34 -16.34 -6.32 9.25
C GLU A 34 -16.08 -7.42 10.29
N ASN A 35 -15.80 -8.64 9.84
CA ASN A 35 -15.46 -9.78 10.71
C ASN A 35 -13.94 -9.97 10.79
N TYR A 36 -13.13 -9.09 10.21
CA TYR A 36 -11.68 -9.22 10.26
C TYR A 36 -11.18 -8.69 11.59
N GLU A 37 -10.86 -9.61 12.49
CA GLU A 37 -10.14 -9.26 13.70
C GLU A 37 -8.64 -9.37 13.38
N SER A 38 -7.95 -8.24 13.48
CA SER A 38 -6.49 -8.23 13.46
C SER A 38 -6.00 -9.22 14.54
N PRO A 39 -5.01 -10.10 14.27
CA PRO A 39 -4.52 -11.08 15.26
C PRO A 39 -3.93 -10.41 16.51
N TYR A 40 -3.75 -9.09 16.43
CA TYR A 40 -3.20 -8.20 17.45
C TYR A 40 -4.29 -7.50 18.28
N ALA A 41 -5.58 -7.67 17.94
CA ALA A 41 -6.70 -7.28 18.79
C ALA A 41 -7.01 -8.44 19.75
N ASN A 42 -6.80 -8.23 21.05
CA ASN A 42 -7.36 -9.10 22.08
C ASN A 42 -8.61 -8.42 22.66
N ALA A 43 -9.61 -9.22 23.00
CA ALA A 43 -11.00 -8.82 23.23
C ALA A 43 -11.30 -7.96 24.48
N ASP A 44 -10.31 -7.52 25.28
CA ASP A 44 -10.62 -6.99 26.61
C ASP A 44 -10.56 -5.47 26.77
N ASN A 45 -10.05 -4.69 25.81
CA ASN A 45 -10.00 -3.22 25.98
C ASN A 45 -9.70 -2.49 24.65
N ASP A 46 -10.62 -1.66 24.17
CA ASP A 46 -10.44 -0.86 22.93
C ASP A 46 -9.18 0.02 22.93
N ALA A 47 -8.80 0.57 24.09
CA ALA A 47 -7.58 1.36 24.22
C ALA A 47 -6.28 0.52 24.15
N ALA A 48 -6.33 -0.75 24.56
CA ALA A 48 -5.19 -1.67 24.50
C ALA A 48 -5.00 -2.32 23.12
N ILE A 49 -6.08 -2.41 22.33
CA ILE A 49 -6.06 -2.91 20.95
C ILE A 49 -5.28 -1.97 20.04
N GLU A 50 -5.54 -0.66 20.15
CA GLU A 50 -4.85 0.37 19.37
C GLU A 50 -3.35 0.40 19.69
N ASP A 51 -3.03 0.44 20.99
CA ASP A 51 -1.65 0.52 21.48
C ASP A 51 -0.83 -0.71 21.07
N ARG A 52 -1.46 -1.90 21.02
CA ARG A 52 -0.81 -3.14 20.58
C ARG A 52 -0.69 -3.25 19.05
N ARG A 53 -1.64 -2.71 18.28
CA ARG A 53 -1.48 -2.58 16.81
C ARG A 53 -0.32 -1.64 16.50
N ILE A 54 -0.25 -0.51 17.19
CA ILE A 54 0.84 0.46 17.06
C ILE A 54 2.17 -0.16 17.50
N GLN A 55 2.19 -0.92 18.60
CA GLN A 55 3.37 -1.63 19.09
C GLN A 55 3.84 -2.71 18.12
N TRP A 56 2.96 -3.53 17.56
CA TRP A 56 3.35 -4.52 16.54
C TRP A 56 3.84 -3.84 15.26
N VAL A 57 3.17 -2.78 14.83
CA VAL A 57 3.64 -1.97 13.71
C VAL A 57 5.04 -1.43 14.02
N ASP A 58 5.30 -0.91 15.22
CA ASP A 58 6.63 -0.45 15.65
C ASP A 58 7.66 -1.60 15.73
N GLU A 59 7.29 -2.79 16.19
CA GLU A 59 8.13 -3.99 16.23
C GLU A 59 8.48 -4.51 14.82
N VAL A 60 7.51 -4.48 13.91
CA VAL A 60 7.69 -4.82 12.50
C VAL A 60 8.55 -3.77 11.81
N LEU A 61 8.32 -2.48 12.09
CA LEU A 61 9.13 -1.36 11.57
C LEU A 61 10.58 -1.37 12.08
N LYS A 62 10.85 -1.93 13.27
CA LYS A 62 12.20 -2.07 13.84
C LYS A 62 12.95 -3.32 13.37
N ALA A 63 12.26 -4.29 12.77
CA ALA A 63 12.88 -5.48 12.22
C ALA A 63 13.52 -5.18 10.86
N GLU A 64 14.70 -4.52 10.86
CA GLU A 64 15.51 -4.33 9.66
C GLU A 64 15.88 -5.69 9.05
N GLY A 65 15.20 -6.06 7.95
CA GLY A 65 15.54 -7.22 7.12
C GLY A 65 15.30 -8.61 7.74
N HIS A 66 14.66 -8.70 8.91
CA HIS A 66 14.29 -9.97 9.53
C HIS A 66 12.80 -10.27 9.28
N GLU A 67 12.45 -11.55 9.12
CA GLU A 67 11.04 -11.96 9.01
C GLU A 67 10.22 -11.37 10.17
N PRO A 68 9.01 -10.85 9.90
CA PRO A 68 8.18 -10.21 10.93
C PRO A 68 8.05 -11.15 12.16
N PRO A 69 8.10 -10.62 13.40
CA PRO A 69 7.86 -11.43 14.58
C PRO A 69 6.59 -12.25 14.41
N ALA A 70 6.67 -13.53 14.75
CA ALA A 70 5.84 -14.66 14.30
C ALA A 70 4.34 -14.65 14.73
N VAL A 71 3.71 -13.47 14.83
CA VAL A 71 2.31 -13.31 15.24
C VAL A 71 1.45 -12.76 14.10
N THR A 72 1.83 -12.95 12.84
CA THR A 72 0.91 -12.70 11.71
C THR A 72 -0.26 -13.70 11.74
N ILE A 73 -1.44 -13.32 11.24
CA ILE A 73 -2.56 -14.26 11.02
C ILE A 73 -2.07 -15.49 10.24
N LEU A 74 -1.02 -15.32 9.42
CA LEU A 74 -0.30 -16.39 8.73
C LEU A 74 0.24 -17.53 9.60
N THR A 75 0.57 -17.29 10.87
CA THR A 75 0.97 -18.38 11.80
C THR A 75 -0.23 -19.03 12.50
N ARG A 76 -1.38 -18.33 12.58
CA ARG A 76 -2.63 -18.84 13.17
C ARG A 76 -3.60 -19.46 12.17
N VAL A 77 -3.54 -19.07 10.91
CA VAL A 77 -4.50 -19.45 9.87
C VAL A 77 -3.81 -20.34 8.83
N PRO A 78 -4.01 -21.67 8.91
CA PRO A 78 -3.37 -22.60 8.01
C PRO A 78 -3.78 -22.32 6.56
N SER A 79 -2.89 -22.66 5.62
CA SER A 79 -3.23 -22.51 4.21
C SER A 79 -4.46 -23.36 3.87
N TRP A 80 -5.30 -22.91 2.94
CA TRP A 80 -6.48 -23.66 2.52
C TRP A 80 -6.18 -25.11 2.08
N LYS A 81 -4.99 -25.35 1.53
CA LYS A 81 -4.48 -26.68 1.16
C LYS A 81 -4.17 -27.58 2.37
N VAL A 82 -3.89 -26.98 3.52
CA VAL A 82 -3.62 -27.67 4.79
C VAL A 82 -4.93 -27.95 5.52
N ILE A 83 -5.88 -27.00 5.47
CA ILE A 83 -7.20 -27.15 6.09
C ILE A 83 -8.01 -28.24 5.39
N ARG A 84 -7.94 -28.31 4.05
CA ARG A 84 -8.60 -29.35 3.26
C ARG A 84 -7.73 -30.60 3.22
N THR A 85 -8.15 -31.66 3.90
CA THR A 85 -7.51 -32.97 3.79
C THR A 85 -7.54 -33.49 2.35
N VAL A 86 -6.69 -34.46 2.02
CA VAL A 86 -6.63 -35.13 0.70
C VAL A 86 -8.01 -35.70 0.27
N HIS A 87 -8.91 -35.93 1.23
CA HIS A 87 -10.25 -36.51 1.03
C HIS A 87 -11.38 -35.45 1.08
N GLY A 88 -11.05 -34.16 1.23
CA GLY A 88 -12.02 -33.06 1.19
C GLY A 88 -12.59 -32.64 2.55
N GLU A 89 -12.28 -33.34 3.65
CA GLU A 89 -12.69 -32.98 5.00
C GLU A 89 -11.84 -31.82 5.57
N LEU A 90 -12.47 -30.95 6.37
CA LEU A 90 -11.81 -29.80 7.01
C LEU A 90 -11.19 -30.24 8.35
N SER A 91 -9.88 -30.10 8.50
CA SER A 91 -9.18 -30.32 9.78
C SER A 91 -9.26 -29.07 10.65
N LEU A 92 -10.43 -28.83 11.24
CA LEU A 92 -10.69 -27.67 12.10
C LEU A 92 -11.16 -28.10 13.49
N THR A 93 -10.73 -27.37 14.51
CA THR A 93 -11.31 -27.46 15.86
C THR A 93 -12.76 -26.93 15.84
N ARG A 94 -13.54 -27.29 16.86
CA ARG A 94 -14.94 -26.82 16.99
C ARG A 94 -14.97 -25.30 17.11
N GLU A 95 -14.01 -24.72 17.81
CA GLU A 95 -13.82 -23.30 18.02
C GLU A 95 -13.52 -22.57 16.70
N GLU A 96 -12.57 -23.06 15.90
CA GLU A 96 -12.24 -22.49 14.58
C GLU A 96 -13.42 -22.57 13.61
N SER A 97 -14.13 -23.70 13.59
CA SER A 97 -15.26 -23.90 12.68
C SER A 97 -16.41 -22.91 12.91
N THR A 98 -16.51 -22.35 14.12
CA THR A 98 -17.59 -21.44 14.51
C THR A 98 -17.17 -19.98 14.58
N SER A 99 -15.86 -19.67 14.53
CA SER A 99 -15.31 -18.32 14.65
C SER A 99 -15.43 -17.52 13.35
N PRO A 100 -16.20 -16.43 13.30
CA PRO A 100 -16.27 -15.56 12.12
C PRO A 100 -14.90 -14.96 11.74
N ASN A 101 -14.08 -14.67 12.76
CA ASN A 101 -12.77 -14.03 12.59
C ASN A 101 -11.74 -14.99 11.96
N PHE A 102 -11.86 -16.28 12.26
CA PHE A 102 -11.06 -17.30 11.58
C PHE A 102 -11.39 -17.35 10.08
N TRP A 103 -12.69 -17.36 9.74
CA TRP A 103 -13.16 -17.45 8.36
C TRP A 103 -12.88 -16.18 7.55
N SER A 104 -13.00 -15.00 8.16
CA SER A 104 -12.63 -13.73 7.49
C SER A 104 -11.14 -13.69 7.14
N GLY A 105 -10.25 -14.17 8.03
CA GLY A 105 -8.83 -14.32 7.75
C GLY A 105 -8.55 -15.26 6.57
N ILE A 106 -9.22 -16.41 6.53
CA ILE A 106 -9.15 -17.35 5.39
C ILE A 106 -9.63 -16.68 4.10
N CYS A 107 -10.74 -15.96 4.14
CA CYS A 107 -11.28 -15.25 2.99
C CYS A 107 -10.33 -14.16 2.49
N LEU A 108 -9.73 -13.35 3.37
CA LEU A 108 -8.75 -12.33 3.00
C LEU A 108 -7.53 -12.95 2.30
N HIS A 109 -6.98 -14.04 2.87
CA HIS A 109 -5.88 -14.77 2.25
C HIS A 109 -6.26 -15.35 0.88
N ASN A 110 -7.49 -15.82 0.72
CA ASN A 110 -7.98 -16.32 -0.56
C ASN A 110 -8.16 -15.18 -1.57
N LEU A 111 -8.67 -14.01 -1.16
CA LEU A 111 -8.74 -12.82 -2.02
C LEU A 111 -7.35 -12.41 -2.51
N ALA A 112 -6.35 -12.42 -1.63
CA ALA A 112 -4.96 -12.15 -2.01
C ALA A 112 -4.38 -13.22 -2.97
N ARG A 113 -4.73 -14.51 -2.78
CA ARG A 113 -4.17 -15.63 -3.56
C ARG A 113 -4.84 -15.86 -4.91
N ILE A 114 -6.17 -15.72 -5.00
CA ILE A 114 -6.96 -15.93 -6.23
C ILE A 114 -6.63 -14.85 -7.27
N SER A 115 -6.17 -13.69 -6.80
CA SER A 115 -5.74 -12.57 -7.61
C SER A 115 -4.39 -12.81 -8.30
N ARG A 116 -4.30 -13.85 -9.14
CA ARG A 116 -3.08 -14.15 -9.93
C ARG A 116 -2.93 -13.26 -11.16
N GLU A 117 -4.05 -12.72 -11.62
CA GLU A 117 -4.12 -11.79 -12.75
C GLU A 117 -4.17 -10.35 -12.24
N ALA A 118 -3.37 -9.47 -12.84
CA ALA A 118 -3.26 -8.07 -12.40
C ALA A 118 -4.61 -7.32 -12.42
N THR A 119 -5.53 -7.69 -13.31
CA THR A 119 -6.90 -7.14 -13.37
C THR A 119 -7.74 -7.56 -12.17
N THR A 120 -7.63 -8.81 -11.73
CA THR A 120 -8.33 -9.34 -10.56
C THR A 120 -7.76 -8.75 -9.27
N VAL A 121 -6.43 -8.64 -9.15
CA VAL A 121 -5.77 -7.91 -8.04
C VAL A 121 -6.33 -6.50 -7.94
N ARG A 122 -6.42 -5.79 -9.07
CA ARG A 122 -6.94 -4.42 -9.11
C ARG A 122 -8.37 -4.32 -8.62
N ARG A 123 -9.27 -5.18 -9.11
CA ARG A 123 -10.66 -5.16 -8.66
C ARG A 123 -10.79 -5.42 -7.16
N VAL A 124 -10.07 -6.40 -6.62
CA VAL A 124 -10.10 -6.72 -5.18
C VAL A 124 -9.59 -5.53 -4.35
N LEU A 125 -8.44 -4.97 -4.71
CA LEU A 125 -7.85 -3.85 -3.97
C LEU A 125 -8.69 -2.56 -4.08
N GLU A 126 -9.29 -2.27 -5.24
CA GLU A 126 -10.21 -1.13 -5.42
C GLU A 126 -11.39 -1.19 -4.45
N VAL A 127 -11.96 -2.38 -4.24
CA VAL A 127 -13.09 -2.59 -3.33
C VAL A 127 -12.64 -2.44 -1.88
N ILE A 128 -11.48 -2.99 -1.52
CA ILE A 128 -10.89 -2.85 -0.18
C ILE A 128 -10.59 -1.37 0.13
N PHE A 129 -9.97 -0.64 -0.80
CA PHE A 129 -9.66 0.77 -0.62
C PHE A 129 -10.94 1.60 -0.49
N ARG A 130 -11.97 1.32 -1.29
CA ARG A 130 -13.27 1.98 -1.15
C ARG A 130 -13.90 1.73 0.23
N TYR A 131 -13.76 0.52 0.77
CA TYR A 131 -14.21 0.22 2.12
C TYR A 131 -13.43 1.05 3.17
N PHE A 132 -12.11 1.19 3.01
CA PHE A 132 -11.30 2.03 3.91
C PHE A 132 -11.63 3.52 3.81
N ASP A 133 -11.82 4.04 2.58
CA ASP A 133 -12.23 5.42 2.30
C ASP A 133 -13.55 5.75 3.00
N ASN A 134 -14.57 4.90 2.81
CA ASN A 134 -15.92 5.13 3.30
C ASN A 134 -16.03 5.06 4.83
N ASN A 135 -15.17 4.28 5.48
CA ASN A 135 -15.19 4.05 6.93
C ASN A 135 -14.07 4.79 7.68
N ASN A 136 -13.27 5.60 6.99
CA ASN A 136 -12.13 6.33 7.55
C ASN A 136 -11.16 5.43 8.36
N LEU A 137 -10.72 4.33 7.71
CA LEU A 137 -9.90 3.28 8.32
C LEU A 137 -8.41 3.36 7.97
N TRP A 138 -8.00 4.38 7.20
CA TRP A 138 -6.62 4.57 6.75
C TRP A 138 -5.66 5.00 7.87
N SER A 139 -6.18 5.66 8.90
CA SER A 139 -5.39 6.21 9.99
C SER A 139 -4.40 5.18 10.56
N PRO A 140 -3.08 5.47 10.50
CA PRO A 140 -2.04 4.59 11.04
C PRO A 140 -2.17 4.38 12.55
N SER A 141 -2.63 5.43 13.24
CA SER A 141 -3.66 5.38 14.29
C SER A 141 -4.22 4.00 14.61
N LYS A 142 -5.31 3.77 13.87
CA LYS A 142 -6.23 2.64 13.93
C LYS A 142 -5.56 1.33 13.56
N GLY A 143 -4.44 1.39 12.85
CA GLY A 143 -3.64 0.26 12.37
C GLY A 143 -4.36 -0.71 11.42
N PHE A 144 -5.67 -0.54 11.19
CA PHE A 144 -6.51 -1.56 10.55
C PHE A 144 -6.17 -1.74 9.07
N ALA A 145 -6.17 -0.66 8.29
CA ALA A 145 -5.80 -0.72 6.87
C ALA A 145 -4.38 -1.29 6.70
N LEU A 146 -3.42 -0.84 7.52
CA LEU A 146 -2.05 -1.34 7.48
C LEU A 146 -1.98 -2.85 7.79
N CYS A 147 -2.70 -3.34 8.82
CA CYS A 147 -2.74 -4.77 9.15
C CYS A 147 -3.28 -5.61 7.99
N VAL A 148 -4.45 -5.23 7.45
CA VAL A 148 -5.09 -5.95 6.34
C VAL A 148 -4.18 -5.99 5.12
N LEU A 149 -3.57 -4.86 4.76
CA LEU A 149 -2.72 -4.76 3.58
C LEU A 149 -1.38 -5.49 3.75
N LEU A 150 -0.80 -5.51 4.96
CA LEU A 150 0.40 -6.30 5.26
C LEU A 150 0.11 -7.80 5.14
N ASP A 151 -1.00 -8.29 5.71
CA ASP A 151 -1.37 -9.70 5.59
C ASP A 151 -1.61 -10.09 4.13
N MET A 152 -2.27 -9.22 3.34
CA MET A 152 -2.40 -9.43 1.90
C MET A 152 -1.04 -9.44 1.19
N GLN A 153 -0.16 -8.48 1.48
CA GLN A 153 1.17 -8.37 0.89
C GLN A 153 1.98 -9.66 1.12
N ILE A 154 2.03 -10.15 2.36
CA ILE A 154 2.79 -11.36 2.69
C ILE A 154 2.23 -12.58 1.95
N VAL A 155 0.90 -12.71 1.83
CA VAL A 155 0.28 -13.79 1.04
C VAL A 155 0.62 -13.68 -0.45
N MET A 156 0.59 -12.46 -1.00
CA MET A 156 0.94 -12.20 -2.40
C MET A 156 2.40 -12.58 -2.67
N GLU A 157 3.33 -12.13 -1.82
CA GLU A 157 4.76 -12.45 -1.95
C GLU A 157 5.03 -13.96 -1.83
N LYS A 158 4.43 -14.65 -0.84
CA LYS A 158 4.56 -16.10 -0.66
C LYS A 158 3.98 -16.91 -1.83
N SER A 159 3.01 -16.36 -2.55
CA SER A 159 2.40 -17.01 -3.71
C SER A 159 3.06 -16.63 -5.05
N GLY A 160 4.21 -15.96 -5.00
CA GLY A 160 4.97 -15.52 -6.18
C GLY A 160 4.21 -14.47 -7.00
N GLN A 161 3.23 -13.79 -6.40
CA GLN A 161 2.48 -12.73 -7.05
C GLN A 161 3.21 -11.40 -6.90
N ASN A 162 2.98 -10.50 -7.85
CA ASN A 162 3.63 -9.20 -7.89
C ASN A 162 3.04 -8.27 -6.82
N ALA A 163 3.53 -8.39 -5.58
CA ALA A 163 3.15 -7.53 -4.46
C ALA A 163 3.39 -6.04 -4.76
N HIS A 164 4.26 -5.70 -5.71
CA HIS A 164 4.43 -4.31 -6.16
C HIS A 164 3.17 -3.74 -6.86
N ILE A 165 2.23 -4.58 -7.30
CA ILE A 165 0.92 -4.12 -7.78
C ILE A 165 0.15 -3.45 -6.64
N LEU A 166 0.24 -3.97 -5.41
CA LEU A 166 -0.40 -3.35 -4.24
C LEU A 166 0.16 -1.93 -4.01
N LEU A 167 1.49 -1.78 -4.00
CA LEU A 167 2.15 -0.49 -3.85
C LEU A 167 1.75 0.48 -4.97
N SER A 168 1.77 0.01 -6.22
CA SER A 168 1.35 0.80 -7.38
C SER A 168 -0.09 1.28 -7.29
N MET A 169 -0.97 0.43 -6.78
CA MET A 169 -2.36 0.79 -6.59
C MET A 169 -2.57 1.80 -5.46
N LEU A 170 -1.84 1.68 -4.35
CA LEU A 170 -1.90 2.64 -3.26
C LEU A 170 -1.46 4.03 -3.71
N VAL A 171 -0.35 4.12 -4.46
CA VAL A 171 0.12 5.40 -5.00
C VAL A 171 -0.92 5.99 -5.97
N LYS A 172 -1.50 5.17 -6.85
CA LYS A 172 -2.57 5.62 -7.75
C LYS A 172 -3.84 6.07 -7.01
N HIS A 173 -4.14 5.45 -5.87
CA HIS A 173 -5.29 5.79 -5.04
C HIS A 173 -5.18 7.19 -4.42
N LEU A 174 -3.96 7.74 -4.30
CA LEU A 174 -3.77 9.12 -3.84
C LEU A 174 -4.44 10.16 -4.75
N GLU A 175 -4.60 9.85 -6.04
CA GLU A 175 -5.29 10.70 -7.01
C GLU A 175 -6.82 10.45 -7.05
N HIS A 176 -7.34 9.53 -6.23
CA HIS A 176 -8.76 9.25 -6.18
C HIS A 176 -9.54 10.45 -5.63
N LYS A 177 -10.69 10.76 -6.25
CA LYS A 177 -11.51 11.94 -5.92
C LYS A 177 -11.97 12.01 -4.45
N ASN A 178 -12.11 10.87 -3.76
CA ASN A 178 -12.48 10.84 -2.35
C ASN A 178 -11.29 11.19 -1.45
N VAL A 179 -10.10 10.76 -1.84
CA VAL A 179 -8.84 10.98 -1.10
C VAL A 179 -8.35 12.41 -1.31
N LEU A 180 -8.38 12.94 -2.54
CA LEU A 180 -7.93 14.31 -2.84
C LEU A 180 -8.68 15.40 -2.04
N LYS A 181 -9.92 15.12 -1.61
CA LYS A 181 -10.72 16.04 -0.80
C LYS A 181 -10.39 15.99 0.69
N GLN A 182 -9.57 15.03 1.13
CA GLN A 182 -9.27 14.77 2.53
C GLN A 182 -7.74 14.70 2.73
N PRO A 183 -7.09 15.84 3.04
CA PRO A 183 -5.63 15.90 3.19
C PRO A 183 -5.07 14.92 4.24
N ASP A 184 -5.77 14.72 5.35
CA ASP A 184 -5.35 13.79 6.40
C ASP A 184 -5.40 12.33 5.91
N MET A 185 -6.45 11.94 5.19
CA MET A 185 -6.55 10.61 4.58
C MET A 185 -5.46 10.40 3.52
N ASN A 186 -5.14 11.42 2.72
CA ASN A 186 -4.04 11.36 1.76
C ASN A 186 -2.71 11.09 2.46
N LEU A 187 -2.44 11.80 3.56
CA LEU A 187 -1.26 11.61 4.38
C LEU A 187 -1.20 10.20 5.00
N ASP A 188 -2.32 9.74 5.56
CA ASP A 188 -2.45 8.39 6.13
C ASP A 188 -2.15 7.30 5.09
N ILE A 189 -2.65 7.43 3.86
CA ILE A 189 -2.36 6.48 2.77
C ILE A 189 -0.88 6.53 2.38
N ILE A 190 -0.24 7.70 2.34
CA ILE A 190 1.21 7.83 2.08
C ILE A 190 2.00 7.12 3.18
N GLU A 191 1.65 7.32 4.45
CA GLU A 191 2.30 6.66 5.59
C GLU A 191 2.12 5.13 5.51
N VAL A 192 0.91 4.63 5.21
CA VAL A 192 0.65 3.20 5.00
C VAL A 192 1.47 2.64 3.83
N THR A 193 1.54 3.36 2.71
CA THR A 193 2.30 2.96 1.52
C THR A 193 3.79 2.86 1.83
N SER A 194 4.33 3.84 2.57
CA SER A 194 5.74 3.87 2.99
C SER A 194 6.09 2.65 3.82
N ARG A 195 5.22 2.30 4.79
CA ARG A 195 5.41 1.12 5.66
C ARG A 195 5.36 -0.18 4.85
N LEU A 196 4.36 -0.36 3.99
CA LEU A 196 4.27 -1.55 3.11
C LEU A 196 5.49 -1.69 2.19
N ALA A 197 5.97 -0.58 1.64
CA ALA A 197 7.18 -0.56 0.81
C ALA A 197 8.43 -0.96 1.61
N GLY A 198 8.56 -0.52 2.87
CA GLY A 198 9.67 -0.92 3.75
C GLY A 198 9.69 -2.42 4.10
N HIS A 199 8.54 -3.10 4.06
CA HIS A 199 8.43 -4.54 4.33
C HIS A 199 8.51 -5.44 3.09
N SER A 200 8.60 -4.87 1.89
CA SER A 200 8.75 -5.67 0.68
C SER A 200 10.19 -6.09 0.44
N LYS A 201 10.38 -7.15 -0.33
CA LYS A 201 11.71 -7.61 -0.76
C LYS A 201 12.19 -6.75 -1.92
N ALA A 202 13.40 -6.23 -1.81
CA ALA A 202 14.01 -5.43 -2.88
C ALA A 202 14.07 -6.22 -4.19
N GLN A 203 13.25 -5.80 -5.16
CA GLN A 203 13.14 -6.39 -6.47
C GLN A 203 12.56 -5.36 -7.44
N SER A 204 13.38 -4.88 -8.38
CA SER A 204 12.91 -3.97 -9.42
C SER A 204 11.77 -4.57 -10.24
N SER A 205 10.74 -3.76 -10.53
CA SER A 205 9.63 -4.14 -11.40
C SER A 205 9.00 -2.93 -12.08
N THR A 206 8.31 -3.15 -13.20
CA THR A 206 7.58 -2.10 -13.92
C THR A 206 6.51 -1.41 -13.06
N ALA A 207 5.89 -2.14 -12.14
CA ALA A 207 4.91 -1.61 -11.20
C ALA A 207 5.57 -0.65 -10.20
N LEU A 208 6.77 -0.95 -9.67
CA LEU A 208 7.51 -0.04 -8.80
C LEU A 208 7.94 1.22 -9.53
N MET A 209 8.46 1.10 -10.76
CA MET A 209 8.86 2.27 -11.56
C MET A 209 7.67 3.19 -11.84
N ALA A 210 6.52 2.60 -12.20
CA ALA A 210 5.29 3.36 -12.35
C ALA A 210 4.87 4.02 -11.04
N SER A 211 5.00 3.34 -9.89
CA SER A 211 4.69 3.90 -8.57
C SER A 211 5.56 5.11 -8.23
N ILE A 212 6.87 5.04 -8.54
CA ILE A 212 7.78 6.18 -8.34
C ILE A 212 7.34 7.34 -9.24
N SER A 213 7.10 7.09 -10.54
CA SER A 213 6.63 8.12 -11.47
C SER A 213 5.32 8.78 -11.00
N ASP A 214 4.36 7.98 -10.54
CA ASP A 214 3.06 8.43 -10.04
C ASP A 214 3.23 9.23 -8.74
N MET A 215 4.13 8.83 -7.83
CA MET A 215 4.42 9.59 -6.60
C MET A 215 5.11 10.93 -6.90
N VAL A 216 6.04 10.99 -7.86
CA VAL A 216 6.64 12.26 -8.32
C VAL A 216 5.57 13.18 -8.91
N ARG A 217 4.64 12.64 -9.71
CA ARG A 217 3.51 13.39 -10.26
C ARG A 217 2.58 13.91 -9.15
N HIS A 218 2.26 13.06 -8.17
CA HIS A 218 1.44 13.43 -7.01
C HIS A 218 2.09 14.57 -6.21
N MET A 219 3.38 14.47 -5.92
CA MET A 219 4.16 15.53 -5.28
C MET A 219 4.08 16.84 -6.07
N GLY A 220 4.30 16.79 -7.39
CA GLY A 220 4.18 17.96 -8.26
C GLY A 220 2.79 18.60 -8.19
N LYS A 221 1.71 17.81 -8.25
CA LYS A 221 0.32 18.30 -8.14
C LYS A 221 0.03 18.93 -6.78
N SER A 222 0.43 18.30 -5.68
CA SER A 222 0.23 18.83 -4.31
C SER A 222 0.96 20.15 -4.09
N MET A 223 2.09 20.37 -4.76
CA MET A 223 2.78 21.67 -4.72
C MET A 223 2.03 22.76 -5.50
N GLN A 224 1.42 22.42 -6.63
CA GLN A 224 0.65 23.38 -7.43
C GLN A 224 -0.56 23.89 -6.66
N SER A 225 -1.31 23.00 -5.99
CA SER A 225 -2.48 23.40 -5.21
C SER A 225 -2.12 24.37 -4.08
N LEU A 226 -0.98 24.16 -3.41
CA LEU A 226 -0.47 25.09 -2.40
C LEU A 226 -0.07 26.44 -3.00
N ALA A 227 0.52 26.44 -4.20
CA ALA A 227 0.92 27.66 -4.89
C ALA A 227 -0.25 28.48 -5.46
N SER A 228 -1.40 27.86 -5.69
CA SER A 228 -2.63 28.54 -6.10
C SER A 228 -3.37 29.22 -4.93
N ASP A 229 -3.21 28.72 -3.70
CA ASP A 229 -3.88 29.26 -2.50
C ASP A 229 -3.03 30.29 -1.72
N ALA A 230 -1.72 30.37 -1.96
CA ALA A 230 -0.81 31.29 -1.26
C ALA A 230 0.00 32.18 -2.22
N GLY A 231 0.31 33.41 -1.79
CA GLY A 231 1.02 34.40 -2.58
C GLY A 231 2.48 34.01 -2.89
N PRO A 232 3.11 34.57 -3.95
CA PRO A 232 4.29 34.01 -4.64
C PRO A 232 5.59 33.78 -3.82
N GLY A 233 5.63 34.12 -2.53
CA GLY A 233 6.83 34.02 -1.68
C GLY A 233 6.71 33.07 -0.48
N ASP A 234 5.51 32.64 -0.10
CA ASP A 234 5.27 31.84 1.13
C ASP A 234 5.14 30.31 0.82
N ASN A 235 5.06 29.99 -0.47
CA ASN A 235 4.64 28.69 -1.00
C ASN A 235 5.69 27.57 -0.84
N MET A 236 6.98 27.93 -0.74
CA MET A 236 8.08 26.99 -0.51
C MET A 236 8.34 26.72 0.99
N VAL A 237 8.00 27.68 1.86
CA VAL A 237 8.29 27.62 3.31
C VAL A 237 7.25 26.80 4.05
N LYS A 238 6.05 26.65 3.49
CA LYS A 238 4.91 25.93 4.08
C LYS A 238 4.50 24.68 3.28
N TRP A 239 5.43 24.05 2.56
CA TRP A 239 5.31 22.61 2.28
C TRP A 239 5.22 21.94 3.64
N ASN A 240 4.00 21.57 4.04
CA ASN A 240 3.66 21.16 5.40
C ASN A 240 4.70 20.12 5.83
N SER A 241 5.52 20.44 6.83
CA SER A 241 6.74 19.67 7.15
C SER A 241 6.47 18.18 7.33
N ARG A 242 5.25 17.84 7.77
CA ARG A 242 4.75 16.47 7.89
C ARG A 242 4.42 15.82 6.53
N TYR A 243 3.68 16.48 5.65
CA TYR A 243 3.34 15.93 4.32
C TYR A 243 4.58 15.70 3.49
N GLY A 244 5.49 16.68 3.49
CA GLY A 244 6.75 16.57 2.80
C GLY A 244 7.62 15.43 3.26
N LYS A 245 7.75 15.30 4.58
CA LYS A 245 8.47 14.19 5.18
C LYS A 245 7.84 12.84 4.81
N ALA A 246 6.51 12.74 4.78
CA ALA A 246 5.83 11.50 4.42
C ALA A 246 6.05 11.13 2.95
N VAL A 247 5.99 12.10 2.02
CA VAL A 247 6.29 11.86 0.60
C VAL A 247 7.75 11.47 0.40
N ASP A 248 8.68 12.18 1.04
CA ASP A 248 10.11 11.89 0.98
C ASP A 248 10.39 10.46 1.50
N GLU A 249 9.81 10.09 2.65
CA GLU A 249 9.92 8.74 3.23
C GLU A 249 9.34 7.68 2.28
N CYS A 250 8.17 7.93 1.69
CA CYS A 250 7.58 7.01 0.73
C CYS A 250 8.48 6.80 -0.49
N LEU A 251 9.10 7.87 -1.01
CA LEU A 251 10.05 7.81 -2.12
C LEU A 251 11.34 7.09 -1.73
N VAL A 252 11.84 7.27 -0.50
CA VAL A 252 12.98 6.52 0.03
C VAL A 252 12.67 5.02 0.00
N GLN A 253 11.55 4.60 0.60
CA GLN A 253 11.19 3.19 0.69
C GLN A 253 10.97 2.58 -0.69
N LEU A 254 10.23 3.24 -1.58
CA LEU A 254 10.04 2.77 -2.96
C LEU A 254 11.36 2.68 -3.75
N SER A 255 12.28 3.63 -3.56
CA SER A 255 13.59 3.62 -4.23
C SER A 255 14.49 2.48 -3.73
N LEU A 256 14.48 2.21 -2.43
CA LEU A 256 15.20 1.08 -1.83
C LEU A 256 14.70 -0.26 -2.39
N GLN A 257 13.40 -0.38 -2.69
CA GLN A 257 12.83 -1.58 -3.32
C GLN A 257 13.30 -1.82 -4.75
N VAL A 258 13.66 -0.77 -5.49
CA VAL A 258 14.24 -0.92 -6.85
C VAL A 258 15.67 -1.45 -6.78
N GLY A 259 16.45 -0.97 -5.81
CA GLY A 259 17.83 -1.41 -5.59
C GLY A 259 18.88 -0.89 -6.59
N ASP A 260 18.46 -0.12 -7.62
CA ASP A 260 19.33 0.54 -8.58
C ASP A 260 18.82 1.96 -8.90
N ALA A 261 19.75 2.92 -8.95
CA ALA A 261 19.50 4.29 -9.31
C ALA A 261 19.17 4.45 -10.80
N GLY A 262 19.83 3.70 -11.69
CA GLY A 262 19.73 3.89 -13.14
C GLY A 262 18.27 3.94 -13.63
N PRO A 263 17.46 2.89 -13.38
CA PRO A 263 16.05 2.86 -13.78
C PRO A 263 15.21 4.00 -13.18
N ILE A 264 15.53 4.44 -11.96
CA ILE A 264 14.83 5.55 -11.30
C ILE A 264 15.14 6.86 -12.03
N LEU A 265 16.41 7.10 -12.35
CA LEU A 265 16.84 8.28 -13.10
C LEU A 265 16.24 8.31 -14.51
N ASP A 266 16.16 7.17 -15.19
CA ASP A 266 15.48 7.06 -16.49
C ASP A 266 13.99 7.41 -16.36
N THR A 267 13.33 6.98 -15.28
CA THR A 267 11.93 7.34 -14.99
C THR A 267 11.78 8.85 -14.78
N LEU A 268 12.72 9.48 -14.07
CA LEU A 268 12.72 10.93 -13.88
C LEU A 268 12.97 11.68 -15.18
N ALA A 269 13.85 11.18 -16.05
CA ALA A 269 14.07 11.75 -17.38
C ALA A 269 12.77 11.74 -18.20
N VAL A 270 12.04 10.63 -18.23
CA VAL A 270 10.73 10.55 -18.90
C VAL A 270 9.72 11.54 -18.31
N VAL A 271 9.69 11.73 -16.99
CA VAL A 271 8.82 12.74 -16.35
C VAL A 271 9.16 14.15 -16.83
N LEU A 272 10.45 14.47 -16.98
CA LEU A 272 10.93 15.78 -17.45
C LEU A 272 10.72 16.00 -18.96
N GLU A 273 10.86 14.96 -19.78
CA GLU A 273 10.57 15.03 -21.22
C GLU A 273 9.09 15.33 -21.49
N ASN A 274 8.19 14.87 -20.61
CA ASN A 274 6.74 15.06 -20.72
C ASN A 274 6.22 16.27 -19.93
N ILE A 275 7.06 17.27 -19.69
CA ILE A 275 6.70 18.46 -18.94
C ILE A 275 5.62 19.29 -19.66
N SER A 276 4.67 19.83 -18.89
CA SER A 276 3.64 20.72 -19.43
C SER A 276 4.22 22.06 -19.85
N SER A 277 3.62 22.70 -20.86
CA SER A 277 3.91 24.09 -21.24
C SER A 277 3.42 25.12 -20.22
N SER A 278 2.56 24.74 -19.28
CA SER A 278 2.12 25.62 -18.19
C SER A 278 3.28 25.86 -17.21
N MET A 279 3.68 27.13 -17.03
CA MET A 279 4.81 27.52 -16.19
C MET A 279 4.70 27.02 -14.74
N ILE A 280 3.50 27.06 -14.16
CA ILE A 280 3.25 26.61 -12.77
C ILE A 280 3.44 25.09 -12.68
N VAL A 281 2.84 24.36 -13.63
CA VAL A 281 2.96 22.90 -13.71
C VAL A 281 4.41 22.50 -13.94
N ALA A 282 5.09 23.14 -14.90
CA ALA A 282 6.49 22.90 -15.22
C ALA A 282 7.40 23.06 -13.99
N ARG A 283 7.30 24.19 -13.27
CA ARG A 283 8.11 24.44 -12.07
C ARG A 283 7.90 23.37 -11.01
N SER A 284 6.66 22.99 -10.73
CA SER A 284 6.37 21.96 -9.74
C SER A 284 6.87 20.58 -10.15
N THR A 285 6.76 20.21 -11.44
CA THR A 285 7.30 18.94 -11.97
C THR A 285 8.82 18.90 -11.88
N ILE A 286 9.50 19.99 -12.25
CA ILE A 286 10.96 20.11 -12.13
C ILE A 286 11.39 19.95 -10.67
N PHE A 287 10.74 20.65 -9.75
CA PHE A 287 11.03 20.53 -8.33
C PHE A 287 10.82 19.10 -7.83
N ALA A 288 9.70 18.46 -8.19
CA ALA A 288 9.39 17.10 -7.76
C ALA A 288 10.43 16.09 -8.28
N ALA A 289 10.81 16.19 -9.55
CA ALA A 289 11.86 15.36 -10.14
C ALA A 289 13.22 15.62 -9.47
N TYR A 290 13.57 16.88 -9.23
CA TYR A 290 14.80 17.27 -8.54
C TYR A 290 14.86 16.71 -7.10
N ARG A 291 13.79 16.88 -6.32
CA ARG A 291 13.70 16.38 -4.95
C ARG A 291 13.86 14.86 -4.90
N THR A 292 13.21 14.15 -5.83
CA THR A 292 13.35 12.70 -5.95
C THR A 292 14.79 12.30 -6.29
N ALA A 293 15.43 12.99 -7.23
CA ALA A 293 16.83 12.74 -7.57
C ALA A 293 17.78 13.00 -6.39
N GLN A 294 17.52 14.04 -5.57
CA GLN A 294 18.26 14.28 -4.33
C GLN A 294 18.12 13.12 -3.34
N ILE A 295 16.91 12.59 -3.15
CA ILE A 295 16.65 11.43 -2.30
C ILE A 295 17.48 10.24 -2.77
N VAL A 296 17.36 9.86 -4.05
CA VAL A 296 18.08 8.70 -4.60
C VAL A 296 19.60 8.88 -4.47
N ALA A 297 20.12 10.09 -4.71
CA ALA A 297 21.55 10.39 -4.56
C ALA A 297 22.07 10.27 -3.12
N SER A 298 21.20 10.49 -2.14
CA SER A 298 21.54 10.39 -0.71
C SER A 298 21.52 8.95 -0.18
N LEU A 299 20.91 8.00 -0.91
CA LEU A 299 20.83 6.62 -0.49
C LEU A 299 22.19 5.91 -0.68
N PRO A 300 22.76 5.31 0.38
CA PRO A 300 24.13 4.77 0.35
C PRO A 300 24.32 3.69 -0.74
N ASN A 301 23.31 2.86 -0.98
CA ASN A 301 23.33 1.78 -1.97
C ASN A 301 23.16 2.26 -3.43
N LEU A 302 22.73 3.50 -3.65
CA LEU A 302 22.33 4.03 -4.97
C LEU A 302 23.21 5.21 -5.45
N SER A 303 24.16 5.66 -4.63
CA SER A 303 24.83 6.96 -4.79
C SER A 303 25.81 7.11 -5.97
N HIS A 304 26.32 6.01 -6.56
CA HIS A 304 27.39 6.10 -7.57
C HIS A 304 26.93 6.67 -8.91
N HIS A 305 25.70 6.37 -9.36
CA HIS A 305 25.14 6.85 -10.63
C HIS A 305 24.46 8.24 -10.52
N CYS A 306 23.87 8.58 -9.37
CA CYS A 306 23.06 9.81 -9.23
C CYS A 306 23.84 11.12 -9.24
N ARG A 307 25.09 11.13 -8.76
CA ARG A 307 25.90 12.37 -8.69
C ARG A 307 26.19 12.95 -10.08
N HIS A 308 26.26 12.11 -11.11
CA HIS A 308 26.46 12.54 -12.49
C HIS A 308 25.16 13.12 -13.10
N PHE A 309 24.02 12.47 -12.86
CA PHE A 309 22.70 12.92 -13.33
C PHE A 309 22.30 14.28 -12.76
N LEU A 310 22.44 14.47 -11.44
CA LEU A 310 22.15 15.76 -10.80
C LEU A 310 23.00 16.89 -11.40
N ARG A 311 24.27 16.61 -11.70
CA ARG A 311 25.17 17.59 -12.32
C ARG A 311 24.82 17.91 -13.77
N HIS A 312 24.35 16.94 -14.54
CA HIS A 312 24.06 17.15 -15.96
C HIS A 312 22.69 17.79 -16.19
N CYS A 313 21.67 17.37 -15.45
CA CYS A 313 20.28 17.77 -15.69
C CYS A 313 19.84 19.03 -14.94
N PHE A 314 20.44 19.36 -13.78
CA PHE A 314 19.89 20.42 -12.92
C PHE A 314 20.84 21.58 -12.62
N THR A 315 22.15 21.45 -12.82
CA THR A 315 23.10 22.57 -12.64
C THR A 315 23.11 23.59 -13.77
N ASN A 316 22.44 23.31 -14.90
CA ASN A 316 22.31 24.22 -16.05
C ASN A 316 20.90 24.81 -16.20
N CYS A 317 19.98 24.54 -15.26
CA CYS A 317 18.58 24.97 -15.34
C CYS A 317 18.17 26.00 -14.27
N PHE A 318 19.11 26.53 -13.49
CA PHE A 318 18.92 27.66 -12.59
C PHE A 318 19.91 28.78 -12.91
#